data_AF-A0A435XDZ3-F1
#
_entry.id   AF-A0A435XDZ3-F1
#
_cell.length_a   1.000
_cell.length_b   1.000
_cell.length_c   1.000
_cell.angle_alpha   90.00
_cell.angle_beta   90.00
_cell.angle_gamma   90.00
#
_symmetry.space_group_name_H-M   'P 1'
#
loop_
_entity.id
_entity.type
_entity.pdbx_description
1 polymer ?
#
loop_
_entity_poly.entity_id
_entity_poly.type
_entity_poly.pdbx_seq_one_letter_code
_entity_poly.pdbx_strand_id
1 'polypeptide(L)'
;QGKFLGCFMCEFGVLNRAFILSGYESLEDLSRDRARSAENNAFGVGQYLNAIERSAYRPLGFVDDIKIGDYGPFFEIRTYELAAGGLPETEAAWAKMVERRQQISKLLMVMASVETAPQRMLQIWPYKTVNDRTAARAEASSIGIWPPPGSSTHLLSLKSELFVATKFSPIS
;
A
#
# COMPACT_ATOMS: atom_id res chain seq x y z
N GLN A 1 9.51 -15.71 10.40
CA GLN A 1 8.45 -15.07 11.22
C GLN A 1 8.15 -13.70 10.62
N GLY A 2 6.89 -13.25 10.56
CA GLY A 2 6.55 -11.94 9.97
C GLY A 2 7.06 -10.75 10.79
N LYS A 3 7.70 -9.78 10.14
CA LYS A 3 8.09 -8.50 10.72
C LYS A 3 6.91 -7.53 10.68
N PHE A 4 6.43 -7.09 11.84
CA PHE A 4 5.40 -6.06 11.92
C PHE A 4 5.97 -4.70 11.46
N LEU A 5 5.38 -4.09 10.44
CA LEU A 5 5.89 -2.87 9.80
C LEU A 5 4.98 -1.66 10.06
N GLY A 6 3.67 -1.84 10.15
CA GLY A 6 2.74 -0.72 10.33
C GLY A 6 1.35 -1.15 10.76
N CYS A 7 0.66 -0.26 11.48
CA CYS A 7 -0.74 -0.39 11.83
C CYS A 7 -1.43 0.97 11.75
N PHE A 8 -2.47 1.07 10.93
CA PHE A 8 -3.13 2.33 10.63
C PHE A 8 -4.64 2.20 10.76
N MET A 9 -5.31 3.24 11.24
CA MET A 9 -6.76 3.32 11.30
C MET A 9 -7.28 4.12 10.12
N CYS A 10 -8.35 3.64 9.48
CA CYS A 10 -8.94 4.34 8.35
C CYS A 10 -9.59 5.65 8.83
N GLU A 11 -9.21 6.74 8.17
CA GLU A 11 -9.75 8.09 8.40
C GLU A 11 -10.74 8.46 7.29
N PHE A 12 -10.33 8.29 6.03
CA PHE A 12 -11.21 8.45 4.87
C PHE A 12 -11.35 7.12 4.14
N GLY A 13 -12.54 6.52 4.26
CA GLY A 13 -12.88 5.20 3.72
C GLY A 13 -13.86 4.48 4.64
N VAL A 14 -13.67 3.17 4.82
CA VAL A 14 -14.49 2.36 5.73
C VAL A 14 -14.08 2.62 7.18
N LEU A 15 -15.00 3.19 7.96
CA LEU A 15 -14.80 3.48 9.38
C LEU A 15 -14.49 2.22 10.20
N ASN A 16 -13.76 2.39 11.30
CA ASN A 16 -13.37 1.33 12.24
C ASN A 16 -12.57 0.17 11.60
N ARG A 17 -11.89 0.43 10.49
CA ARG A 17 -11.03 -0.56 9.82
C ARG A 17 -9.55 -0.27 10.10
N ALA A 18 -8.83 -1.30 10.57
CA ALA A 18 -7.38 -1.27 10.70
C ALA A 18 -6.71 -1.85 9.45
N PHE A 19 -5.62 -1.22 8.99
CA PHE A 19 -4.71 -1.77 8.01
C PHE A 19 -3.42 -2.20 8.71
N ILE A 20 -3.07 -3.49 8.62
CA ILE A 20 -1.85 -4.05 9.20
C ILE A 20 -0.89 -4.40 8.08
N LEU A 21 0.33 -3.88 8.17
CA LEU A 21 1.41 -4.18 7.23
C LEU A 21 2.46 -5.03 7.92
N SER A 22 2.76 -6.19 7.33
CA SER A 22 3.80 -7.11 7.78
C SER A 22 4.70 -7.51 6.61
N GLY A 23 6.01 -7.54 6.84
CA GLY A 23 7.01 -8.03 5.90
C GLY A 23 7.42 -9.47 6.20
N TYR A 24 7.75 -10.22 5.16
CA TYR A 24 8.18 -11.62 5.26
C TYR A 24 9.41 -11.83 4.38
N GLU A 25 10.41 -12.55 4.89
CA GLU A 25 11.63 -12.87 4.14
C GLU A 25 11.39 -13.98 3.11
N SER A 26 10.39 -14.83 3.34
CA SER A 26 10.06 -15.96 2.45
C SER A 26 8.56 -16.24 2.38
N LEU A 27 8.14 -16.91 1.30
CA LEU A 27 6.78 -17.44 1.16
C LEU A 27 6.43 -18.49 2.22
N GLU A 28 7.44 -19.23 2.71
CA GLU A 28 7.26 -20.21 3.77
C GLU A 28 6.88 -19.51 5.09
N ASP A 29 7.58 -18.43 5.43
CA ASP A 29 7.26 -17.62 6.62
C ASP A 29 5.87 -17.02 6.57
N LEU A 30 5.46 -16.50 5.40
CA LEU A 30 4.11 -16.02 5.15
C LEU A 30 3.08 -17.15 5.35
N SER A 31 3.35 -18.33 4.79
CA SER A 31 2.44 -19.48 4.89
C SER A 31 2.29 -19.95 6.35
N ARG A 32 3.39 -19.97 7.11
CA ARG A 32 3.39 -20.32 8.53
C ARG A 32 2.60 -19.33 9.37
N ASP A 33 2.76 -18.03 9.11
CA ASP A 33 1.98 -16.99 9.80
C ASP A 33 0.48 -17.09 9.53
N ARG A 34 0.10 -17.38 8.28
CA ARG A 34 -1.29 -17.60 7.90
C ARG A 34 -1.90 -18.82 8.56
N ALA A 35 -1.17 -19.93 8.61
CA ALA A 35 -1.61 -21.14 9.30
C ALA A 35 -1.87 -20.87 10.79
N ARG A 36 -0.98 -20.13 11.45
CA ARG A 36 -1.17 -19.70 12.85
C ARG A 36 -2.38 -18.78 13.02
N SER A 37 -2.63 -17.91 12.05
CA SER A 37 -3.68 -16.88 12.11
C SER A 37 -5.00 -17.32 11.48
N ALA A 38 -5.17 -18.61 11.22
CA ALA A 38 -6.35 -19.20 10.60
C ALA A 38 -7.57 -19.21 11.54
N GLU A 39 -7.35 -19.06 12.84
CA GLU A 39 -8.42 -18.91 13.82
C GLU A 39 -9.03 -17.49 13.76
N ASN A 40 -10.35 -17.39 13.89
CA ASN A 40 -11.10 -16.13 13.90
C ASN A 40 -10.73 -15.20 15.08
N ASN A 41 -9.80 -15.59 15.96
CA ASN A 41 -9.34 -14.82 17.10
C ASN A 41 -7.82 -14.64 17.17
N ALA A 42 -7.10 -14.71 16.03
CA ALA A 42 -5.65 -14.56 15.98
C ALA A 42 -5.12 -13.27 16.66
N PHE A 43 -5.96 -12.24 16.77
CA PHE A 43 -5.64 -10.94 17.38
C PHE A 43 -6.31 -10.72 18.76
N GLY A 44 -7.00 -11.72 19.31
CA GLY A 44 -7.71 -11.59 20.60
C GLY A 44 -8.97 -10.72 20.55
N VAL A 45 -9.41 -10.29 19.36
CA VAL A 45 -10.55 -9.37 19.17
C VAL A 45 -11.69 -9.99 18.35
N GLY A 46 -11.76 -11.32 18.27
CA GLY A 46 -12.67 -12.05 17.39
C GLY A 46 -14.15 -11.66 17.55
N GLN A 47 -14.61 -11.36 18.76
CA GLN A 47 -16.00 -10.93 19.01
C GLN A 47 -16.35 -9.54 18.46
N TYR A 48 -15.34 -8.72 18.13
CA TYR A 48 -15.50 -7.38 17.58
C TYR A 48 -15.18 -7.33 16.08
N LEU A 49 -14.81 -8.47 15.49
CA LEU A 49 -14.26 -8.55 14.16
C LEU A 49 -15.37 -8.86 13.14
N ASN A 50 -15.63 -7.90 12.24
CA ASN A 50 -16.59 -8.12 11.15
C ASN A 50 -15.99 -8.99 10.03
N ALA A 51 -14.75 -8.70 9.63
CA ALA A 51 -14.05 -9.44 8.57
C ALA A 51 -12.53 -9.27 8.69
N ILE A 52 -11.77 -10.23 8.18
CA ILE A 52 -10.33 -10.08 7.94
C ILE A 52 -10.08 -10.30 6.44
N GLU A 53 -9.58 -9.28 5.77
CA GLU A 53 -9.05 -9.40 4.42
C GLU A 53 -7.52 -9.48 4.49
N ARG A 54 -6.95 -10.46 3.79
CA ARG A 54 -5.50 -10.65 3.69
C ARG A 54 -5.14 -10.82 2.22
N SER A 55 -4.05 -10.20 1.80
CA SER A 55 -3.51 -10.37 0.47
C SER A 55 -2.00 -10.28 0.56
N ALA A 56 -1.30 -11.18 -0.13
CA ALA A 56 0.15 -11.13 -0.25
C ALA A 56 0.55 -10.33 -1.47
N TYR A 57 1.62 -9.57 -1.34
CA TYR A 57 2.16 -8.73 -2.40
C TYR A 57 3.68 -8.85 -2.44
N ARG A 58 4.25 -8.61 -3.62
CA ARG A 58 5.69 -8.50 -3.86
C ARG A 58 6.01 -7.05 -4.29
N PRO A 59 7.04 -6.40 -3.72
CA PRO A 59 7.49 -5.09 -4.18
C PRO A 59 7.82 -5.08 -5.69
N LEU A 60 7.57 -3.96 -6.35
CA LEU A 60 8.04 -3.72 -7.72
C LEU A 60 9.54 -3.45 -7.74
N GLY A 61 10.20 -3.60 -8.89
CA GLY A 61 11.67 -3.67 -8.97
C GLY A 61 12.45 -2.39 -8.64
N PHE A 62 11.78 -1.26 -8.39
CA PHE A 62 12.39 0.06 -8.20
C PHE A 62 12.03 0.73 -6.87
N VAL A 63 11.52 -0.04 -5.90
CA VAL A 63 11.28 0.45 -4.53
C VAL A 63 12.13 -0.30 -3.52
N ASP A 64 12.71 0.45 -2.59
CA ASP A 64 13.45 -0.09 -1.46
C ASP A 64 12.52 -0.74 -0.43
N ASP A 65 13.08 -1.60 0.40
CA ASP A 65 12.40 -2.12 1.58
C ASP A 65 11.95 -1.00 2.53
N ILE A 66 10.82 -1.24 3.20
CA ILE A 66 10.29 -0.32 4.21
C ILE A 66 11.22 -0.32 5.42
N LYS A 67 11.76 0.86 5.72
CA LYS A 67 12.50 1.14 6.94
C LYS A 67 11.54 1.66 8.02
N ILE A 68 11.79 1.29 9.27
CA ILE A 68 11.09 1.85 10.43
C ILE A 68 11.49 3.32 10.56
N GLY A 69 10.53 4.21 10.84
CA GLY A 69 10.80 5.65 10.92
C GLY A 69 9.54 6.52 10.88
N ASP A 70 9.76 7.83 10.86
CA ASP A 70 8.71 8.84 10.92
C ASP A 70 8.42 9.47 9.54
N TYR A 71 7.33 9.02 8.91
CA TYR A 71 6.86 9.40 7.58
C TYR A 71 5.50 10.15 7.58
N GLY A 72 4.61 9.86 8.52
CA GLY A 72 3.22 10.28 8.56
C GLY A 72 2.92 11.44 9.53
N PRO A 73 1.69 11.52 10.08
CA PRO A 73 0.84 10.39 10.45
C PRO A 73 -0.12 9.91 9.38
N PHE A 74 -0.26 10.61 8.25
CA PHE A 74 -1.25 10.26 7.22
C PHE A 74 -0.66 9.35 6.16
N PHE A 75 -1.33 8.25 5.85
CA PHE A 75 -0.92 7.28 4.84
C PHE A 75 -2.05 7.08 3.83
N GLU A 76 -1.84 7.56 2.60
CA GLU A 76 -2.74 7.25 1.50
C GLU A 76 -2.37 5.88 0.94
N ILE A 77 -3.27 4.91 1.09
CA ILE A 77 -3.12 3.57 0.55
C ILE A 77 -4.04 3.47 -0.67
N ARG A 78 -3.42 3.18 -1.83
CA ARG A 78 -4.15 2.99 -3.08
C ARG A 78 -4.08 1.54 -3.50
N THR A 79 -5.20 0.99 -3.93
CA THR A 79 -5.28 -0.39 -4.46
C THR A 79 -5.98 -0.35 -5.79
N TYR A 80 -5.25 -0.69 -6.85
CA TYR A 80 -5.75 -0.68 -8.22
C TYR A 80 -5.86 -2.11 -8.74
N GLU A 81 -6.96 -2.44 -9.38
CA GLU A 81 -7.13 -3.70 -10.12
C GLU A 81 -6.70 -3.50 -11.57
N LEU A 82 -5.87 -4.41 -12.07
CA LEU A 82 -5.33 -4.35 -13.42
C LEU A 82 -6.01 -5.38 -14.33
N ALA A 83 -6.12 -5.01 -15.61
CA ALA A 83 -6.41 -5.96 -16.68
C ALA A 83 -5.36 -7.09 -16.70
N ALA A 84 -5.79 -8.27 -17.13
CA ALA A 84 -4.90 -9.43 -17.23
C ALA A 84 -3.68 -9.08 -18.11
N GLY A 85 -2.48 -9.31 -17.58
CA GLY A 85 -1.23 -8.97 -18.26
C GLY A 85 -0.87 -7.48 -18.29
N GLY A 86 -1.62 -6.60 -17.62
CA GLY A 86 -1.40 -5.15 -17.64
C GLY A 86 -0.27 -4.63 -16.73
N LEU A 87 0.23 -5.44 -15.80
CA LEU A 87 1.27 -5.01 -14.85
C LEU A 87 2.60 -4.65 -15.51
N PRO A 88 3.18 -5.43 -16.44
CA PRO A 88 4.48 -5.10 -17.02
C PRO A 88 4.53 -3.71 -17.68
N GLU A 89 3.49 -3.33 -18.42
CA GLU A 89 3.40 -1.99 -19.03
C GLU A 89 3.20 -0.91 -17.97
N THR A 90 2.34 -1.16 -16.98
CA THR A 90 2.10 -0.25 -15.86
C THR A 90 3.39 0.00 -15.07
N GLU A 91 4.14 -1.06 -14.74
CA GLU A 91 5.42 -1.02 -14.03
C GLU A 91 6.48 -0.26 -14.84
N ALA A 92 6.58 -0.50 -16.15
CA ALA A 92 7.49 0.21 -17.03
C ALA A 92 7.17 1.72 -17.14
N ALA A 93 5.89 2.09 -17.14
CA ALA A 93 5.48 3.49 -17.11
C ALA A 93 5.83 4.15 -15.75
N TRP A 94 5.63 3.44 -14.64
CA TRP A 94 6.01 3.90 -13.31
C TRP A 94 7.52 4.11 -13.17
N ALA A 95 8.33 3.15 -13.62
CA ALA A 95 9.79 3.21 -13.49
C ALA A 95 10.39 4.49 -14.13
N LYS A 96 9.77 5.01 -15.19
CA LYS A 96 10.21 6.25 -15.87
C LYS A 96 9.94 7.52 -15.06
N MET A 97 8.99 7.49 -14.13
CA MET A 97 8.50 8.68 -13.42
C MET A 97 8.73 8.64 -11.91
N VAL A 98 9.00 7.47 -11.34
CA VAL A 98 9.07 7.27 -9.89
C VAL A 98 10.14 8.14 -9.23
N GLU A 99 11.31 8.29 -9.84
CA GLU A 99 12.40 9.11 -9.31
C GLU A 99 11.99 10.59 -9.22
N ARG A 100 11.39 11.13 -10.30
CA ARG A 100 10.86 12.50 -10.32
C ARG A 100 9.73 12.68 -9.30
N ARG A 101 8.88 11.66 -9.16
CA ARG A 101 7.77 11.68 -8.21
C ARG A 101 8.25 11.69 -6.75
N GLN A 102 9.33 10.97 -6.45
CA GLN A 102 9.95 10.94 -5.11
C GLN A 102 10.48 12.33 -4.68
N GLN A 103 10.78 13.22 -5.62
CA GLN A 103 11.18 14.61 -5.30
C GLN A 103 10.00 15.48 -4.84
N ILE A 104 8.76 15.09 -5.14
CA ILE A 104 7.54 15.82 -4.75
C ILE A 104 6.94 15.21 -3.48
N SER A 105 6.83 13.89 -3.43
CA SER A 105 6.28 13.18 -2.27
C SER A 105 6.85 11.78 -2.18
N LYS A 106 7.06 11.32 -0.95
CA LYS A 106 7.59 9.99 -0.68
C LYS A 106 6.63 8.92 -1.19
N LEU A 107 7.10 8.07 -2.09
CA LEU A 107 6.59 6.73 -2.32
C LEU A 107 7.26 5.81 -1.30
N LEU A 108 6.49 5.30 -0.34
CA LEU A 108 7.01 4.37 0.65
C LEU A 108 7.07 2.95 0.09
N MET A 109 6.07 2.56 -0.69
CA MET A 109 6.01 1.23 -1.29
C MET A 109 5.05 1.21 -2.49
N VAL A 110 5.41 0.44 -3.53
CA VAL A 110 4.47 -0.04 -4.55
C VAL A 110 4.74 -1.51 -4.80
N MET A 111 3.67 -2.29 -4.87
CA MET A 111 3.75 -3.75 -4.84
C MET A 111 2.63 -4.36 -5.69
N ALA A 112 2.87 -5.55 -6.25
CA ALA A 112 1.90 -6.33 -7.01
C ALA A 112 1.47 -7.56 -6.22
N SER A 113 0.18 -7.88 -6.27
CA SER A 113 -0.38 -9.04 -5.57
C SER A 113 0.19 -10.34 -6.09
N VAL A 114 0.46 -11.28 -5.18
CA VAL A 114 0.94 -12.64 -5.52
C VAL A 114 -0.23 -13.59 -5.80
N GLU A 115 -1.37 -13.41 -5.12
CA GLU A 115 -2.42 -14.44 -5.03
C GLU A 115 -3.80 -13.99 -5.53
N THR A 116 -3.95 -12.73 -5.96
CA THR A 116 -5.26 -12.20 -6.37
C THR A 116 -5.39 -12.13 -7.89
N ALA A 117 -6.53 -12.59 -8.41
CA ALA A 117 -6.97 -12.38 -9.79
C ALA A 117 -8.33 -11.64 -9.78
N PRO A 118 -8.50 -10.51 -10.49
CA PRO A 118 -7.46 -9.80 -11.26
C PRO A 118 -6.31 -9.31 -10.39
N GLN A 119 -5.13 -9.12 -11.01
CA GLN A 119 -3.94 -8.68 -10.31
C GLN A 119 -4.15 -7.29 -9.71
N ARG A 120 -3.65 -7.06 -8.50
CA ARG A 120 -3.76 -5.79 -7.79
C ARG A 120 -2.40 -5.13 -7.64
N MET A 121 -2.35 -3.82 -7.84
CA MET A 121 -1.21 -2.98 -7.49
C MET A 121 -1.56 -2.14 -6.27
N LEU A 122 -0.84 -2.35 -5.16
CA LEU A 122 -1.00 -1.58 -3.93
C LEU A 122 0.14 -0.57 -3.80
N GLN A 123 -0.20 0.65 -3.41
CA GLN A 123 0.73 1.76 -3.25
C GLN A 123 0.53 2.39 -1.87
N ILE A 124 1.61 2.79 -1.22
CA ILE A 124 1.59 3.46 0.09
C ILE A 124 2.34 4.78 -0.01
N TRP A 125 1.63 5.87 0.29
CA TRP A 125 2.13 7.24 0.23
C TRP A 125 1.95 7.93 1.59
N PRO A 126 3.02 8.15 2.37
CA PRO A 126 2.95 8.87 3.63
C PRO A 126 3.01 10.39 3.46
N TYR A 127 2.38 11.12 4.37
CA TYR A 127 2.31 12.57 4.42
C TYR A 127 2.26 13.09 5.86
N LYS A 128 2.93 14.24 6.12
CA LYS A 128 2.85 14.93 7.42
C LYS A 128 1.48 15.58 7.64
N THR A 129 0.87 16.09 6.57
CA THR A 129 -0.48 16.68 6.63
C THR A 129 -1.33 16.30 5.41
N VAL A 130 -2.65 16.44 5.53
CA VAL A 130 -3.59 16.31 4.40
C VAL A 130 -3.36 17.42 3.35
N ASN A 131 -2.84 18.57 3.77
CA ASN A 131 -2.47 19.65 2.85
C ASN A 131 -1.25 19.27 2.01
N ASP A 132 -0.22 18.66 2.60
CA ASP A 132 0.96 18.17 1.86
C ASP A 132 0.55 17.13 0.82
N ARG A 133 -0.38 16.23 1.19
CA ARG A 133 -0.98 15.28 0.24
C ARG A 133 -1.63 15.99 -0.94
N THR A 134 -2.43 17.01 -0.66
CA THR A 134 -3.19 17.75 -1.68
C THR A 134 -2.25 18.53 -2.60
N ALA A 135 -1.27 19.24 -2.03
CA ALA A 135 -0.25 19.98 -2.76
C ALA A 135 0.60 19.06 -3.65
N ALA A 136 1.12 17.96 -3.11
CA ALA A 136 1.94 17.01 -3.86
C ALA A 136 1.18 16.37 -5.04
N ARG A 137 -0.12 16.11 -4.88
CA ARG A 137 -0.96 15.60 -5.97
C ARG A 137 -1.19 16.66 -7.05
N ALA A 138 -1.47 17.90 -6.65
CA ALA A 138 -1.67 19.00 -7.58
C ALA A 138 -0.41 19.29 -8.39
N GLU A 139 0.75 19.37 -7.73
CA GLU A 139 2.04 19.62 -8.37
C GLU A 139 2.40 18.50 -9.36
N ALA A 140 2.34 17.24 -8.93
CA ALA A 140 2.68 16.11 -9.80
C ALA A 140 1.79 16.04 -11.05
N SER A 141 0.52 16.45 -10.91
CA SER A 141 -0.42 16.56 -12.03
C SER A 141 -0.11 17.76 -12.93
N SER A 142 0.20 18.93 -12.37
CA SER A 142 0.43 20.15 -13.15
C SER A 142 1.66 20.06 -14.05
N ILE A 143 2.69 19.32 -13.61
CA ILE A 143 3.89 19.07 -14.42
C ILE A 143 3.78 17.81 -15.30
N GLY A 144 2.60 17.17 -15.33
CA GLY A 144 2.30 16.05 -16.23
C GLY A 144 3.07 14.76 -15.95
N ILE A 145 3.63 14.58 -14.74
CA ILE A 145 4.34 13.34 -14.39
C ILE A 145 3.44 12.29 -13.74
N TRP A 146 2.26 12.70 -13.24
CA TRP A 146 1.34 11.79 -12.55
C TRP A 146 -0.15 11.99 -12.91
N PRO A 147 -0.92 10.91 -13.16
CA PRO A 147 -0.49 9.50 -13.25
C PRO A 147 0.60 9.32 -14.33
N PRO A 148 1.52 8.34 -14.19
CA PRO A 148 2.59 8.17 -15.17
C PRO A 148 1.99 8.04 -16.56
N PRO A 149 2.49 8.79 -17.56
CA PRO A 149 2.03 8.66 -18.94
C PRO A 149 2.05 7.18 -19.39
N GLY A 150 0.91 6.69 -19.89
CA GLY A 150 0.74 5.29 -20.32
C GLY A 150 0.39 4.29 -19.22
N SER A 151 0.44 4.66 -17.93
CA SER A 151 0.13 3.72 -16.83
C SER A 151 -1.37 3.45 -16.64
N SER A 152 -2.24 4.29 -17.19
CA SER A 152 -3.69 4.21 -16.96
C SER A 152 -4.41 3.20 -17.88
N THR A 153 -3.75 2.72 -18.94
CA THR A 153 -4.36 1.88 -19.99
C THR A 153 -5.00 0.60 -19.42
N HIS A 154 -4.39 0.03 -18.38
CA HIS A 154 -4.78 -1.28 -17.84
C HIS A 154 -5.51 -1.19 -16.49
N LEU A 155 -5.83 0.01 -16.00
CA LEU A 155 -6.42 0.18 -14.68
C LEU A 155 -7.95 0.04 -14.78
N LEU A 156 -8.51 -0.98 -14.13
CA LEU A 156 -9.93 -1.32 -14.20
C LEU A 156 -10.74 -0.76 -13.03
N SER A 157 -10.16 -0.80 -11.84
CA SER A 157 -10.77 -0.28 -10.61
C SER A 157 -9.70 0.40 -9.78
N LEU A 158 -9.97 1.61 -9.30
CA LEU A 158 -9.01 2.42 -8.56
C LEU A 158 -9.61 2.84 -7.22
N LYS A 159 -9.05 2.31 -6.13
CA LYS A 159 -9.42 2.71 -4.77
C LYS A 159 -8.29 3.52 -4.14
N SER A 160 -8.64 4.62 -3.48
CA SER A 160 -7.74 5.40 -2.64
C SER A 160 -8.40 5.69 -1.30
N GLU A 161 -7.72 5.33 -0.22
CA GLU A 161 -8.19 5.49 1.15
C GLU A 161 -7.09 6.15 1.98
N LEU A 162 -7.49 6.98 2.94
CA LEU A 162 -6.55 7.65 3.84
C LEU A 162 -6.62 6.98 5.21
N PHE A 163 -5.44 6.69 5.76
CA PHE A 163 -5.28 6.10 7.08
C PHE A 163 -4.39 6.99 7.95
N VAL A 164 -4.52 6.83 9.26
CA VAL A 164 -3.70 7.50 10.27
C VAL A 164 -2.94 6.43 11.05
N ALA A 165 -1.62 6.62 11.21
CA ALA A 165 -0.80 5.71 12.01
C ALA A 165 -1.27 5.63 13.46
N THR A 166 -1.37 4.41 13.97
CA THR A 166 -1.61 4.18 15.40
C THR A 166 -0.36 4.49 16.22
N LYS A 167 -0.52 4.75 17.52
CA LYS A 167 0.59 5.05 18.44
C LYS A 167 1.66 3.96 18.53
N PHE A 168 1.33 2.72 18.17
CA PHE A 168 2.25 1.58 18.20
C PHE A 168 2.69 1.14 16.81
N SER A 169 2.34 1.89 15.76
CA SER A 169 2.82 1.64 14.40
C SER A 169 4.33 1.86 14.33
N PRO A 170 5.14 0.88 13.88
CA PRO A 170 6.59 1.07 13.72
C PRO A 170 6.94 2.15 12.68
N ILE A 171 6.11 2.31 11.66
CA ILE A 171 6.14 3.49 10.80
C ILE A 171 5.03 4.45 11.24
N SER A 172 5.44 5.63 11.71
CA SER A 172 4.53 6.72 12.08
C SER A 172 4.45 7.76 11.00
#